data_AF-A0A0E0F6J1-F1
#
_entry.id   AF-A0A0E0F6J1-F1
#
_cell.length_a   1.000
_cell.length_b   1.000
_cell.length_c   1.000
_cell.angle_alpha   90.00
_cell.angle_beta   90.00
_cell.angle_gamma   90.00
#
_symmetry.space_group_name_H-M   'P 1'
#
loop_
_entity.id
_entity.type
_entity.pdbx_description
1 polymer ?
#
loop_
_entity_poly.entity_id
_entity_poly.type
_entity_poly.pdbx_seq_one_letter_code
_entity_poly.pdbx_strand_id
1 'polypeptide(L)'
;MASSAAAYLDADENLEAIISRIEQKSRKIETLLKQVTHLCASRRGGGGGGRSKPVEALKTALEGTPLKTRDERCKSANWIVVHRAMMAIRDVDGMFNSLDPEYYDILMKYLYRGLSTGDRPTCDQCLKIHEKLTEKAGLGCILRSLADTVNTV
;
A
#
# COMPACT_ATOMS: atom_id res chain seq x y z
N MET A 1 25.97 -7.55 35.17
CA MET A 1 25.65 -6.53 34.15
C MET A 1 26.14 -6.99 32.78
N ALA A 2 25.40 -7.86 32.08
CA ALA A 2 25.77 -8.32 30.74
C ALA A 2 24.55 -8.82 29.92
N SER A 3 23.39 -8.16 30.05
CA SER A 3 22.17 -8.62 29.35
C SER A 3 21.49 -7.56 28.47
N SER A 4 22.05 -6.34 28.37
CA SER A 4 21.44 -5.26 27.58
C SER A 4 21.99 -5.12 26.16
N ALA A 5 23.15 -5.71 25.85
CA ALA A 5 23.78 -5.55 24.53
C ALA A 5 23.29 -6.57 23.48
N ALA A 6 22.92 -7.78 23.90
CA ALA A 6 22.46 -8.84 22.99
C ALA A 6 21.05 -8.56 22.42
N ALA A 7 20.13 -8.02 23.22
CA ALA A 7 18.77 -7.69 22.77
C ALA A 7 18.68 -6.51 21.79
N TYR A 8 19.73 -5.68 21.71
CA TYR A 8 19.79 -4.55 20.79
C TYR A 8 20.26 -4.96 19.39
N LEU A 9 21.15 -5.95 19.28
CA LEU A 9 21.68 -6.42 18.00
C LEU A 9 20.64 -7.24 17.22
N ASP A 10 19.83 -8.06 17.89
CA ASP A 10 18.70 -8.79 17.27
C ASP A 10 17.61 -7.85 16.72
N ALA A 11 17.40 -6.70 17.37
CA ALA A 11 16.46 -5.69 16.90
C ALA A 11 16.96 -4.96 15.64
N ASP A 12 18.28 -4.79 15.51
CA ASP A 12 18.94 -4.11 14.39
C ASP A 12 18.98 -5.02 13.15
N GLU A 13 19.30 -6.31 13.29
CA GLU A 13 19.20 -7.29 12.18
C GLU A 13 17.76 -7.43 11.65
N ASN A 14 16.77 -7.43 12.55
CA ASN A 14 15.36 -7.46 12.15
C ASN A 14 14.95 -6.14 11.44
N LEU A 15 15.51 -5.00 11.84
CA LEU A 15 15.25 -3.71 11.22
C LEU A 15 15.88 -3.61 9.82
N GLU A 16 17.15 -4.00 9.68
CA GLU A 16 17.84 -4.06 8.38
C GLU A 16 17.17 -5.04 7.40
N ALA A 17 16.70 -6.18 7.90
CA ALA A 17 15.93 -7.13 7.10
C ALA A 17 14.59 -6.54 6.62
N ILE A 18 13.89 -5.78 7.48
CA ILE A 18 12.65 -5.07 7.12
C ILE A 18 12.94 -4.00 6.08
N ILE A 19 13.98 -3.18 6.26
CA ILE A 19 14.39 -2.13 5.32
C ILE A 19 14.75 -2.76 3.97
N SER A 20 15.59 -3.80 3.97
CA SER A 20 15.99 -4.52 2.75
C SER A 20 14.77 -5.07 1.99
N ARG A 21 13.79 -5.60 2.71
CA ARG A 21 12.53 -6.10 2.13
C ARG A 21 11.68 -4.97 1.56
N ILE A 22 11.56 -3.83 2.25
CA ILE A 22 10.86 -2.65 1.77
C ILE A 22 11.52 -2.11 0.50
N GLU A 23 12.86 -2.02 0.47
CA GLU A 23 13.61 -1.58 -0.70
C GLU A 23 13.45 -2.52 -1.90
N GLN A 24 13.53 -3.83 -1.67
CA GLN A 24 13.30 -4.82 -2.73
C GLN A 24 11.89 -4.70 -3.32
N LYS A 25 10.88 -4.54 -2.46
CA LYS A 25 9.50 -4.29 -2.90
C LYS A 25 9.38 -2.99 -3.68
N SER A 26 10.02 -1.92 -3.19
CA SER A 26 10.03 -0.61 -3.86
C SER A 26 10.57 -0.73 -5.28
N ARG A 27 11.71 -1.41 -5.48
CA ARG A 27 12.28 -1.67 -6.81
C ARG A 27 11.32 -2.42 -7.74
N LYS A 28 10.64 -3.46 -7.23
CA LYS A 28 9.65 -4.23 -8.01
C LYS A 28 8.47 -3.35 -8.42
N ILE A 29 7.96 -2.54 -7.51
CA ILE A 29 6.82 -1.65 -7.75
C ILE A 29 7.19 -0.54 -8.72
N GLU A 30 8.36 0.09 -8.58
CA GLU A 30 8.85 1.06 -9.54
C GLU A 30 9.00 0.46 -10.93
N THR A 31 9.44 -0.79 -11.05
CA THR A 31 9.50 -1.50 -12.33
C THR A 31 8.11 -1.69 -12.93
N LEU A 32 7.14 -2.14 -12.14
CA LEU A 32 5.75 -2.29 -12.58
C LEU A 32 5.13 -0.96 -13.02
N LEU A 33 5.38 0.12 -12.27
CA LEU A 33 4.87 1.45 -12.58
C LEU A 33 5.56 2.07 -13.82
N LYS A 34 6.86 1.87 -14.01
CA LYS A 34 7.57 2.29 -15.25
C LYS A 34 6.99 1.58 -16.47
N GLN A 35 6.64 0.30 -16.36
CA GLN A 35 6.00 -0.39 -17.46
C GLN A 35 4.61 0.19 -17.79
N VAL A 36 3.90 0.78 -16.82
CA VAL A 36 2.63 1.48 -17.06
C VAL A 36 2.86 2.77 -17.84
N THR A 37 3.87 3.56 -17.48
CA THR A 37 4.17 4.83 -18.17
C THR A 37 4.64 4.59 -19.61
N HIS A 38 5.49 3.60 -19.85
CA HIS A 38 5.92 3.21 -21.19
C HIS A 38 4.76 2.69 -22.07
N LEU A 39 3.83 1.89 -21.52
CA LEU A 39 2.66 1.44 -22.26
C LEU A 39 1.65 2.57 -22.55
N CYS A 40 1.53 3.57 -21.66
CA CYS A 40 0.64 4.71 -21.86
C CYS A 40 1.19 5.72 -22.88
N ALA A 41 2.52 5.88 -22.99
CA ALA A 41 3.13 6.72 -24.01
C ALA A 41 2.91 6.20 -25.44
N SER A 42 2.77 4.87 -25.61
CA SER A 42 2.50 4.25 -26.91
C SER A 42 1.02 4.03 -27.22
N ARG A 43 0.09 4.27 -26.29
CA ARG A 43 -1.33 3.94 -26.48
C ARG A 43 -2.25 5.12 -26.17
N ARG A 44 -2.30 6.08 -27.10
CA ARG A 44 -3.37 7.09 -27.18
C ARG A 44 -4.55 6.49 -27.95
N GLY A 45 -5.25 5.53 -27.35
CA GLY A 45 -6.46 4.96 -27.93
C GLY A 45 -6.73 3.51 -27.54
N GLY A 46 -7.95 3.24 -27.06
CA GLY A 46 -8.53 1.91 -27.02
C GLY A 46 -8.37 1.15 -25.71
N GLY A 47 -9.51 0.85 -25.08
CA GLY A 47 -9.61 -0.03 -23.92
C GLY A 47 -8.99 -1.41 -24.18
N GLY A 48 -8.41 -1.98 -23.14
CA GLY A 48 -7.83 -3.32 -23.19
C GLY A 48 -7.62 -3.83 -21.78
N GLY A 49 -8.55 -4.67 -21.33
CA GLY A 49 -8.53 -5.39 -20.05
C GLY A 49 -7.44 -6.46 -19.99
N GLY A 50 -6.18 -6.02 -19.94
CA GLY A 50 -5.08 -6.83 -19.41
C GLY A 50 -4.86 -6.41 -17.97
N ARG A 51 -4.81 -7.38 -17.04
CA ARG A 51 -4.54 -7.21 -15.59
C ARG A 51 -3.73 -5.94 -15.35
N SER A 52 -4.38 -4.93 -14.77
CA SER A 52 -3.79 -3.62 -14.61
C SER A 52 -2.53 -3.76 -13.75
N LYS A 53 -1.35 -3.58 -14.36
CA LYS A 53 -0.05 -3.49 -13.68
C LYS A 53 -0.05 -2.61 -12.42
N PRO A 54 -0.81 -1.49 -12.31
CA PRO A 54 -0.90 -0.77 -11.04
C PRO A 54 -1.60 -1.57 -9.92
N VAL A 55 -2.51 -2.48 -10.24
CA VAL A 55 -3.19 -3.34 -9.27
C VAL A 55 -2.23 -4.41 -8.75
N GLU A 56 -1.38 -4.99 -9.61
CA GLU A 56 -0.32 -5.91 -9.18
C GLU A 56 0.72 -5.20 -8.31
N ALA A 57 1.06 -3.96 -8.66
CA ALA A 57 1.92 -3.11 -7.85
C ALA A 57 1.28 -2.83 -6.48
N LEU A 58 -0.01 -2.51 -6.43
CA LEU A 58 -0.73 -2.30 -5.17
C LEU A 58 -0.78 -3.58 -4.33
N LYS A 59 -1.11 -4.74 -4.92
CA LYS A 59 -1.07 -6.03 -4.21
C LYS A 59 0.30 -6.27 -3.59
N THR A 60 1.35 -6.13 -4.39
CA THR A 60 2.73 -6.26 -3.92
C THR A 60 3.02 -5.27 -2.78
N ALA A 61 2.50 -4.03 -2.85
CA ALA A 61 2.71 -3.01 -1.82
C ALA A 61 2.05 -3.40 -0.49
N LEU A 62 0.81 -3.89 -0.54
CA LEU A 62 0.03 -4.29 0.62
C LEU A 62 0.55 -5.61 1.25
N GLU A 63 1.03 -6.52 0.43
CA GLU A 63 1.52 -7.85 0.83
C GLU A 63 2.80 -7.74 1.68
N GLY A 64 2.78 -8.28 2.90
CA GLY A 64 3.91 -8.17 3.82
C GLY A 64 4.17 -6.74 4.30
N THR A 65 3.12 -5.91 4.42
CA THR A 65 3.15 -4.70 5.25
C THR A 65 3.83 -5.05 6.58
N PRO A 66 4.80 -4.26 7.07
CA PRO A 66 5.51 -4.56 8.30
C PRO A 66 4.59 -4.31 9.52
N LEU A 67 3.55 -5.14 9.69
CA LEU A 67 2.53 -5.06 10.73
C LEU A 67 3.12 -5.20 12.15
N LYS A 68 4.36 -5.70 12.25
CA LYS A 68 5.03 -5.98 13.53
C LYS A 68 6.08 -4.94 13.90
N THR A 69 6.42 -3.99 13.02
CA THR A 69 7.44 -2.99 13.35
C THR A 69 6.82 -1.80 14.08
N ARG A 70 7.47 -1.38 15.18
CA ARG A 70 7.16 -0.12 15.86
C ARG A 70 7.91 1.06 15.23
N ASP A 71 8.80 0.79 14.28
CA ASP A 71 9.63 1.79 13.65
C ASP A 71 8.82 2.61 12.61
N GLU A 72 8.72 3.91 12.87
CA GLU A 72 7.99 4.85 12.03
C GLU A 72 8.67 5.12 10.67
N ARG A 73 9.98 4.92 10.56
CA ARG A 73 10.72 5.07 9.29
C ARG A 73 10.35 3.93 8.35
N CYS A 74 10.24 2.70 8.85
CA CYS A 74 9.78 1.56 8.06
C CYS A 74 8.34 1.74 7.58
N LYS A 75 7.46 2.23 8.45
CA LYS A 75 6.07 2.57 8.10
C LYS A 75 6.01 3.67 7.04
N SER A 76 6.81 4.71 7.18
CA SER A 76 6.92 5.81 6.22
C SER A 76 7.52 5.37 4.89
N ALA A 77 8.50 4.47 4.89
CA ALA A 77 9.05 3.90 3.66
C ALA A 77 8.01 3.04 2.94
N ASN A 78 7.26 2.20 3.66
CA ASN A 78 6.19 1.41 3.07
C ASN A 78 5.04 2.29 2.55
N TRP A 79 4.74 3.40 3.24
CA TRP A 79 3.77 4.40 2.79
C TRP A 79 4.04 4.88 1.38
N ILE A 80 5.27 5.33 1.13
CA ILE A 80 5.65 5.99 -0.12
C ILE A 80 5.38 5.04 -1.28
N VAL A 81 5.65 3.75 -1.07
CA VAL A 81 5.43 2.70 -2.04
C VAL A 81 3.94 2.45 -2.28
N VAL A 82 3.14 2.33 -1.22
CA VAL A 82 1.67 2.13 -1.32
C VAL A 82 1.00 3.35 -1.95
N HIS A 83 1.35 4.56 -1.52
CA HIS A 83 0.82 5.83 -2.03
C HIS A 83 1.07 5.96 -3.53
N ARG A 84 2.29 5.70 -4.00
CA ARG A 84 2.61 5.71 -5.44
C ARG A 84 1.77 4.71 -6.22
N ALA A 85 1.58 3.49 -5.72
CA ALA A 85 0.75 2.48 -6.39
C ALA A 85 -0.73 2.92 -6.42
N MET A 86 -1.24 3.46 -5.32
CA MET A 86 -2.60 3.97 -5.17
C MET A 86 -2.90 5.13 -6.12
N MET A 87 -1.96 6.07 -6.27
CA MET A 87 -2.09 7.20 -7.21
C MET A 87 -2.03 6.76 -8.68
N ALA A 88 -1.40 5.62 -8.99
CA ALA A 88 -1.33 5.09 -10.35
C ALA A 88 -2.60 4.39 -10.83
N ILE A 89 -3.56 4.15 -9.93
CA ILE A 89 -4.81 3.45 -10.24
C ILE A 89 -5.80 4.42 -10.89
N ARG A 90 -6.16 4.14 -12.15
CA ARG A 90 -7.15 4.93 -12.90
C ARG A 90 -8.54 4.29 -12.91
N ASP A 91 -8.58 2.96 -12.87
CA ASP A 91 -9.81 2.16 -12.88
C ASP A 91 -9.97 1.49 -11.51
N VAL A 92 -10.77 2.13 -10.65
CA VAL A 92 -11.00 1.70 -9.27
C VAL A 92 -11.90 0.45 -9.23
N ASP A 93 -12.93 0.39 -10.07
CA ASP A 93 -13.82 -0.78 -10.14
C ASP A 93 -13.05 -2.01 -10.64
N GLY A 94 -12.23 -1.86 -11.69
CA GLY A 94 -11.37 -2.94 -12.19
C GLY A 94 -10.31 -3.39 -11.18
N MET A 95 -9.81 -2.48 -10.34
CA MET A 95 -8.91 -2.83 -9.23
C MET A 95 -9.60 -3.78 -8.25
N PHE A 96 -10.81 -3.46 -7.78
CA PHE A 96 -11.54 -4.31 -6.82
C PHE A 96 -11.97 -5.65 -7.39
N ASN A 97 -12.20 -5.76 -8.70
CA ASN A 97 -12.45 -7.06 -9.34
C ASN A 97 -11.23 -7.98 -9.34
N SER A 98 -10.02 -7.42 -9.18
CA SER A 98 -8.77 -8.17 -9.17
C SER A 98 -8.16 -8.30 -7.77
N LEU A 99 -8.51 -7.42 -6.82
CA LEU A 99 -7.95 -7.38 -5.47
C LEU A 99 -8.65 -8.38 -4.55
N ASP A 100 -7.86 -9.15 -3.80
CA ASP A 100 -8.41 -10.16 -2.89
C ASP A 100 -8.99 -9.49 -1.63
N PRO A 101 -10.13 -9.97 -1.09
CA PRO A 101 -10.78 -9.36 0.08
C PRO A 101 -9.93 -9.26 1.34
N GLU A 102 -8.91 -10.12 1.49
CA GLU A 102 -7.94 -10.08 2.59
C GLU A 102 -7.19 -8.73 2.66
N TYR A 103 -7.04 -8.04 1.52
CA TYR A 103 -6.35 -6.76 1.44
C TYR A 103 -7.23 -5.54 1.76
N TYR A 104 -8.54 -5.71 1.94
CA TYR A 104 -9.46 -4.60 2.10
C TYR A 104 -9.26 -3.83 3.40
N ASP A 105 -9.10 -4.54 4.51
CA ASP A 105 -8.94 -3.90 5.82
C ASP A 105 -7.60 -3.14 5.91
N ILE A 106 -6.52 -3.68 5.32
CA ILE A 106 -5.22 -2.99 5.28
C ILE A 106 -5.24 -1.80 4.31
N LEU A 107 -5.93 -1.94 3.16
CA LEU A 107 -6.12 -0.83 2.23
C LEU A 107 -6.87 0.31 2.91
N MET A 108 -7.94 0.01 3.65
CA MET A 108 -8.72 1.02 4.37
C MET A 108 -7.87 1.83 5.37
N LYS A 109 -6.95 1.19 6.10
CA LYS A 109 -6.01 1.91 6.98
C LYS A 109 -5.10 2.86 6.20
N TYR A 110 -4.58 2.41 5.05
CA TYR A 110 -3.77 3.27 4.17
C TYR A 110 -4.56 4.45 3.57
N LEU A 111 -5.87 4.28 3.33
CA LEU A 111 -6.73 5.39 2.90
C LEU A 111 -6.83 6.46 3.98
N TYR A 112 -7.09 6.10 5.25
CA TYR A 112 -7.13 7.07 6.35
C TYR A 112 -5.79 7.75 6.57
N ARG A 113 -4.69 7.02 6.44
CA ARG A 113 -3.36 7.63 6.44
C ARG A 113 -3.18 8.61 5.28
N GLY A 114 -3.62 8.26 4.07
CA GLY A 114 -3.59 9.17 2.92
C GLY A 114 -4.42 10.44 3.16
N LEU A 115 -5.62 10.30 3.72
CA LEU A 115 -6.48 11.42 4.07
C LEU A 115 -5.83 12.35 5.11
N SER A 116 -5.04 11.80 6.04
CA SER A 116 -4.31 12.59 7.03
C SER A 116 -3.20 13.47 6.44
N THR A 117 -2.77 13.22 5.19
CA THR A 117 -1.76 14.06 4.51
C THR A 117 -2.29 15.44 4.13
N GLY A 118 -3.61 15.59 3.96
CA GLY A 118 -4.25 16.85 3.56
C GLY A 118 -3.99 17.28 2.11
N ASP A 119 -3.23 16.51 1.33
CA ASP A 119 -2.95 16.80 -0.07
C ASP A 119 -4.18 16.51 -0.94
N ARG A 120 -4.61 17.50 -1.72
CA ARG A 120 -5.86 17.43 -2.49
C ARG A 120 -5.94 16.24 -3.46
N PRO A 121 -4.96 16.01 -4.37
CA PRO A 121 -5.03 14.86 -5.26
C PRO A 121 -5.01 13.53 -4.52
N THR A 122 -4.25 13.43 -3.42
CA THR A 122 -4.26 12.23 -2.57
C THR A 122 -5.62 12.00 -1.93
N CYS A 123 -6.23 13.03 -1.33
CA CYS A 123 -7.54 12.95 -0.70
C CYS A 123 -8.63 12.57 -1.70
N ASP A 124 -8.65 13.20 -2.88
CA ASP A 124 -9.65 12.91 -3.92
C ASP A 124 -9.57 11.44 -4.36
N GLN A 125 -8.35 10.90 -4.52
CA GLN A 125 -8.15 9.50 -4.89
C GLN A 125 -8.51 8.56 -3.73
N CYS A 126 -8.15 8.91 -2.49
CA CYS A 126 -8.51 8.13 -1.31
C CYS A 126 -10.03 8.01 -1.17
N LEU A 127 -10.77 9.10 -1.37
CA LEU A 127 -12.24 9.10 -1.26
C LEU A 127 -12.90 8.25 -2.34
N LYS A 128 -12.42 8.31 -3.59
CA LYS A 128 -12.91 7.45 -4.68
C LYS A 128 -12.71 5.97 -4.38
N ILE A 129 -11.53 5.60 -3.88
CA ILE A 129 -11.24 4.21 -3.52
C ILE A 129 -12.05 3.80 -2.30
N HIS A 130 -12.21 4.68 -1.31
CA HIS A 130 -12.98 4.43 -0.10
C HIS A 130 -14.45 4.12 -0.41
N GLU A 131 -15.11 4.94 -1.22
CA GLU A 131 -16.50 4.73 -1.63
C GLU A 131 -16.68 3.31 -2.23
N LYS A 132 -15.84 2.96 -3.20
CA LYS A 132 -15.88 1.65 -3.86
C LYS A 132 -15.50 0.49 -2.94
N LEU A 133 -14.56 0.69 -2.03
CA LEU A 133 -14.21 -0.31 -1.03
C LEU A 133 -15.39 -0.59 -0.10
N THR A 134 -16.09 0.45 0.35
CA THR A 134 -17.26 0.30 1.22
C THR A 134 -18.44 -0.35 0.51
N GLU A 135 -18.62 -0.09 -0.78
CA GLU A 135 -19.63 -0.75 -1.62
C GLU A 135 -19.37 -2.27 -1.70
N LYS A 136 -18.10 -2.69 -1.81
CA LYS A 136 -17.71 -4.11 -1.96
C LYS A 136 -17.57 -4.87 -0.63
N ALA A 137 -16.99 -4.25 0.38
CA ALA A 137 -16.64 -4.89 1.66
C ALA A 137 -17.65 -4.61 2.78
N GLY A 138 -18.56 -3.66 2.56
CA GLY A 138 -19.50 -3.16 3.56
C GLY A 138 -18.84 -2.30 4.64
N LEU A 139 -19.66 -1.79 5.57
CA LEU A 139 -19.23 -0.90 6.65
C LEU A 139 -18.29 -1.58 7.66
N GLY A 140 -18.25 -2.92 7.69
CA GLY A 140 -17.39 -3.67 8.60
C GLY A 140 -15.89 -3.39 8.41
N CYS A 141 -15.45 -3.07 7.18
CA CYS A 141 -14.04 -2.72 6.92
C CYS A 141 -13.65 -1.41 7.62
N ILE A 142 -14.53 -0.41 7.63
CA ILE A 142 -14.32 0.86 8.35
C ILE A 142 -14.18 0.58 9.84
N LEU A 143 -15.13 -0.15 10.42
CA LEU A 143 -15.14 -0.43 11.86
C LEU A 143 -13.88 -1.17 12.30
N ARG A 144 -13.43 -2.18 11.53
CA ARG A 144 -12.19 -2.90 11.82
C ARG A 144 -10.95 -2.00 11.71
N SER A 145 -10.92 -1.08 10.74
CA SER A 145 -9.82 -0.11 10.64
C SER A 145 -9.80 0.90 11.78
N LEU A 146 -10.96 1.39 12.24
CA LEU A 146 -11.05 2.34 13.35
C LEU A 146 -10.81 1.67 14.71
N ALA A 147 -11.22 0.41 14.87
CA ALA A 147 -11.01 -0.36 16.09
C ALA A 147 -9.58 -0.88 16.24
N ASP A 148 -8.77 -0.84 15.17
CA ASP A 148 -7.37 -1.26 15.26
C ASP A 148 -6.55 -0.27 16.08
N THR A 149 -6.11 -0.71 17.26
CA THR A 149 -5.28 0.07 18.19
C THR A 149 -3.80 -0.07 17.89
N VAL A 150 -3.40 -1.02 17.03
CA VAL A 150 -2.02 -1.20 16.61
C VAL A 150 -1.80 -0.34 15.38
N ASN A 151 -1.07 0.77 15.51
CA ASN A 151 -0.71 1.59 14.36
C ASN A 151 0.24 0.82 13.43
N THR A 152 -0.34 0.09 12.48
CA THR A 152 0.34 -0.84 11.56
C THR A 152 0.71 -0.20 10.23
N VAL A 153 0.21 1.01 9.94
CA VAL A 153 0.44 1.69 8.66
C VAL A 153 1.16 3.01 8.81
#